data_AF-A0A7C3F1D4-F1
#
_entry.id   AF-A0A7C3F1D4-F1
#
_cell.length_a   1.000
_cell.length_b   1.000
_cell.length_c   1.000
_cell.angle_alpha   90.00
_cell.angle_beta   90.00
_cell.angle_gamma   90.00
#
_symmetry.space_group_name_H-M   'P 1'
#
loop_
_entity.id
_entity.type
_entity.pdbx_description
1 polymer ?
#
loop_
_entity_poly.entity_id
_entity_poly.type
_entity_poly.pdbx_seq_one_letter_code
_entity_poly.pdbx_strand_id
1 'polypeptide(L)'
;MFKAKLKDILDNWKINQQIRADKVRVLDTNKKLVGIMTLKEALEKCQELGLDLVEIAPKANPPVVRMIELGKFKYEQEKRLKKEKKGAKGGETKEIRFSPFIAEADFQNRLGRIREFLKDGNKVRIVVKFKGRQMGSKNFGYDIIKRVIAEVGMEINVDMEPKFLGRYLASVISPLNKVKKEGENKNAENQN
;
A
#
# COMPACT_ATOMS: atom_id res chain seq x y z
N MET A 1 3.99 -12.75 4.61
CA MET A 1 3.67 -11.35 4.99
C MET A 1 2.17 -11.05 5.12
N PHE A 2 1.29 -11.43 4.18
CA PHE A 2 -0.14 -11.07 4.23
C PHE A 2 -0.98 -11.91 5.19
N LYS A 3 -0.80 -13.24 5.14
CA LYS A 3 -1.33 -14.16 6.15
C LYS A 3 -0.87 -13.76 7.56
N ALA A 4 0.37 -13.25 7.71
CA ALA A 4 0.91 -12.76 8.97
C ALA A 4 0.17 -11.51 9.47
N LYS A 5 -0.03 -10.48 8.63
CA LYS A 5 -0.72 -9.25 9.05
C LYS A 5 -2.22 -9.44 9.34
N LEU A 6 -2.88 -10.34 8.60
CA LEU A 6 -4.27 -10.73 8.91
C LEU A 6 -4.33 -11.56 10.20
N LYS A 7 -3.39 -12.50 10.36
CA LYS A 7 -3.22 -13.27 11.58
C LYS A 7 -2.96 -12.33 12.76
N ASP A 8 -2.11 -11.31 12.64
CA ASP A 8 -1.89 -10.30 13.68
C ASP A 8 -3.17 -9.51 14.02
N ILE A 9 -3.98 -9.13 13.03
CA ILE A 9 -5.24 -8.40 13.26
C ILE A 9 -6.27 -9.30 13.98
N LEU A 10 -6.35 -10.58 13.62
CA LEU A 10 -7.29 -11.53 14.20
C LEU A 10 -6.81 -12.08 15.56
N ASP A 11 -5.50 -12.28 15.73
CA ASP A 11 -4.86 -12.73 16.97
C ASP A 11 -4.91 -11.62 18.04
N ASN A 12 -5.02 -10.35 17.63
CA ASN A 12 -5.14 -9.23 18.56
C ASN A 12 -6.56 -9.04 19.11
N TRP A 13 -7.57 -9.74 18.57
CA TRP A 13 -8.94 -9.70 19.07
C TRP A 13 -9.25 -10.92 19.91
N LYS A 14 -9.79 -10.69 21.10
CA LYS A 14 -10.27 -11.76 21.97
C LYS A 14 -11.63 -12.22 21.47
N ILE A 15 -11.79 -13.53 21.33
CA ILE A 15 -13.00 -14.15 20.79
C ILE A 15 -13.58 -15.12 21.83
N ASN A 16 -14.91 -15.12 21.97
CA ASN A 16 -15.68 -16.02 22.82
C ASN A 16 -15.07 -16.11 24.24
N GLN A 17 -14.62 -17.31 24.63
CA GLN A 17 -14.05 -17.61 25.94
C GLN A 17 -12.71 -16.92 26.23
N GLN A 18 -12.08 -16.28 25.24
CA GLN A 18 -10.87 -15.48 25.46
C GLN A 18 -11.18 -14.14 26.13
N ILE A 19 -12.42 -13.66 26.04
CA ILE A 19 -12.88 -12.44 26.69
C ILE A 19 -12.97 -12.71 28.20
N ARG A 20 -12.44 -11.78 29.01
CA ARG A 20 -12.33 -11.96 30.48
C ARG A 20 -13.13 -10.94 31.29
N ALA A 21 -13.83 -10.03 30.63
CA ALA A 21 -14.62 -9.01 31.30
C ALA A 21 -15.92 -9.59 31.85
N ASP A 22 -16.34 -9.16 33.04
CA ASP A 22 -17.59 -9.66 33.66
C ASP A 22 -18.84 -9.11 32.96
N LYS A 23 -18.79 -7.83 32.56
CA LYS A 23 -19.85 -7.13 31.83
C LYS A 23 -19.32 -6.60 30.51
N VAL A 24 -20.15 -6.69 29.49
CA VAL A 24 -19.82 -6.30 28.12
C VAL A 24 -20.96 -5.49 27.51
N ARG A 25 -20.61 -4.51 26.67
CA ARG A 25 -21.56 -3.80 25.82
C ARG A 25 -21.64 -4.52 24.49
N VAL A 26 -22.82 -5.06 24.18
CA VAL A 26 -23.02 -5.97 23.06
C VAL A 26 -23.64 -5.24 21.87
N LEU A 27 -23.01 -5.39 20.72
CA LEU A 27 -23.52 -4.99 19.41
C LEU A 27 -23.96 -6.23 18.61
N ASP A 28 -25.04 -6.10 17.84
CA ASP A 28 -25.49 -7.15 16.92
C ASP A 28 -24.64 -7.20 15.62
N THR A 29 -25.04 -8.09 14.70
CA THR A 29 -24.43 -8.23 13.37
C THR A 29 -24.53 -6.96 12.54
N ASN A 30 -25.56 -6.12 12.76
CA ASN A 30 -25.81 -4.84 12.10
C ASN A 30 -25.17 -3.63 12.82
N LYS A 31 -24.35 -3.87 13.85
CA LYS A 31 -23.74 -2.85 14.73
C LYS A 31 -24.76 -2.04 15.54
N LYS A 32 -26.00 -2.51 15.67
CA LYS A 32 -27.00 -1.94 16.57
C LYS A 32 -26.70 -2.35 18.00
N LEU A 33 -26.99 -1.47 18.94
CA LEU A 33 -26.81 -1.74 20.36
C LEU A 33 -27.88 -2.71 20.82
N VAL A 34 -27.45 -3.87 21.34
CA VAL A 34 -28.35 -4.83 22.01
C VAL A 34 -28.50 -4.45 23.48
N GLY A 35 -27.41 -3.99 24.11
CA GLY A 35 -27.40 -3.54 25.50
C GLY A 35 -26.11 -3.88 26.23
N ILE A 36 -26.12 -3.67 27.55
CA ILE A 36 -25.04 -4.10 28.45
C ILE A 36 -25.53 -5.34 29.19
N MET A 37 -24.77 -6.43 29.15
CA MET A 37 -25.11 -7.69 29.81
C MET A 37 -23.84 -8.38 30.33
N THR A 38 -24.01 -9.47 31.06
CA THR A 38 -22.87 -10.29 31.49
C THR A 38 -22.23 -10.99 30.30
N LEU A 39 -20.94 -11.32 30.40
CA LEU A 39 -20.26 -12.09 29.36
C LEU A 39 -20.95 -13.43 29.11
N LYS A 40 -21.45 -14.09 30.17
CA LYS A 40 -22.16 -15.36 30.07
C LYS A 40 -23.42 -15.26 29.20
N GLU A 41 -24.29 -14.28 29.48
CA GLU A 41 -25.51 -14.05 28.69
C GLU A 41 -25.18 -13.70 27.23
N ALA A 42 -24.11 -12.94 26.99
CA ALA A 42 -23.68 -12.60 25.64
C ALA A 42 -23.18 -13.83 24.87
N LEU A 43 -22.47 -14.76 25.53
CA LEU A 43 -22.00 -16.01 24.94
C LEU A 43 -23.17 -16.96 24.63
N GLU A 44 -24.12 -17.10 25.54
CA GLU A 44 -25.32 -17.93 25.35
C GLU A 44 -26.13 -17.45 24.13
N LYS A 45 -26.39 -16.13 24.03
CA LYS A 45 -27.06 -15.55 22.85
C LYS A 45 -26.30 -15.80 21.55
N CYS A 46 -24.98 -15.67 21.56
CA CYS A 46 -24.17 -15.99 20.39
C CYS A 46 -24.32 -17.47 20.01
N GLN A 47 -24.29 -18.37 20.98
CA GLN A 47 -24.43 -19.81 20.75
C GLN A 47 -25.80 -20.18 20.17
N GLU A 48 -26.88 -19.59 20.68
CA GLU A 48 -28.25 -19.78 20.16
C GLU A 48 -28.38 -19.32 18.71
N LEU A 49 -27.68 -18.25 18.34
CA LEU A 49 -27.71 -17.67 17.00
C LEU A 49 -26.67 -18.28 16.05
N GLY A 50 -25.83 -19.21 16.52
CA GLY A 50 -24.71 -19.76 15.75
C GLY A 50 -23.65 -18.73 15.36
N LEU A 51 -23.49 -17.68 16.19
CA LEU A 51 -22.57 -16.58 16.01
C LEU A 51 -21.40 -16.67 17.00
N ASP A 52 -20.36 -15.87 16.74
CA ASP A 52 -19.22 -15.68 17.63
C ASP A 52 -19.26 -14.29 18.26
N LEU A 53 -18.78 -14.19 19.49
CA LEU A 53 -18.59 -12.94 20.21
C LEU A 53 -17.15 -12.45 20.05
N VAL A 54 -16.96 -11.24 19.54
CA VAL A 54 -15.62 -10.67 19.30
C VAL A 54 -15.47 -9.34 20.01
N GLU A 55 -14.40 -9.19 20.80
CA GLU A 55 -14.05 -7.95 21.48
C GLU A 55 -13.41 -6.95 20.50
N ILE A 56 -14.12 -5.85 20.21
CA ILE A 56 -13.68 -4.84 19.25
C ILE A 56 -13.06 -3.61 19.93
N ALA A 57 -13.44 -3.33 21.18
CA ALA A 57 -12.91 -2.21 21.95
C ALA A 57 -12.64 -2.63 23.41
N PRO A 58 -11.47 -3.23 23.69
CA PRO A 58 -11.10 -3.70 25.03
C PRO A 58 -10.92 -2.57 26.05
N LYS A 59 -10.61 -1.35 25.58
CA LYS A 59 -10.33 -0.18 26.44
C LYS A 59 -11.60 0.54 26.91
N ALA A 60 -12.77 0.19 26.40
CA ALA A 60 -14.03 0.79 26.82
C ALA A 60 -14.49 0.22 28.17
N ASN A 61 -15.28 0.99 28.93
CA ASN A 61 -15.89 0.52 30.17
C ASN A 61 -17.43 0.59 30.10
N PRO A 62 -18.16 -0.55 30.08
CA PRO A 62 -17.67 -1.91 29.85
C PRO A 62 -17.09 -2.10 28.42
N PRO A 63 -16.22 -3.10 28.20
CA PRO A 63 -15.67 -3.41 26.87
C PRO A 63 -16.75 -3.62 25.83
N VAL A 64 -16.49 -3.20 24.59
CA VAL A 64 -17.45 -3.36 23.49
C VAL A 64 -17.15 -4.65 22.74
N VAL A 65 -18.17 -5.50 22.67
CA VAL A 65 -18.15 -6.77 21.95
C VAL A 65 -19.20 -6.75 20.84
N ARG A 66 -18.96 -7.51 19.78
CA ARG A 66 -19.87 -7.61 18.64
C ARG A 66 -20.15 -9.08 18.33
N MET A 67 -21.41 -9.40 18.07
CA MET A 67 -21.83 -10.69 17.53
C MET A 67 -21.54 -10.73 16.03
N ILE A 68 -20.75 -11.68 15.57
CA ILE A 68 -20.37 -11.83 14.16
C ILE A 68 -20.24 -13.30 13.76
N GLU A 69 -20.44 -13.59 12.49
CA GLU A 69 -20.05 -14.88 11.92
C GLU A 69 -18.54 -14.84 11.59
N LEU A 70 -17.72 -15.55 12.37
CA LEU A 70 -16.26 -15.39 12.30
C LEU A 70 -15.68 -15.77 10.94
N GLY A 71 -16.22 -16.79 10.27
CA GLY A 71 -15.78 -17.23 8.95
C GLY A 71 -15.96 -16.14 7.89
N LYS A 72 -17.18 -15.59 7.80
CA LYS A 72 -17.51 -14.49 6.88
C LYS A 72 -16.69 -13.24 7.19
N PHE A 73 -16.55 -12.90 8.47
CA PHE A 73 -15.77 -11.74 8.89
C PHE A 73 -14.30 -11.84 8.48
N LYS A 74 -13.66 -13.00 8.69
CA LYS A 74 -12.27 -13.24 8.23
C LYS A 74 -12.15 -13.06 6.72
N TYR A 75 -13.09 -13.61 5.96
CA TYR A 75 -13.11 -13.48 4.50
C TYR A 75 -13.28 -12.02 4.03
N GLU A 76 -14.21 -11.27 4.63
CA GLU A 76 -14.44 -9.86 4.29
C GLU A 76 -13.21 -9.00 4.60
N GLN A 77 -12.58 -9.21 5.75
CA GLN A 77 -11.36 -8.50 6.14
C GLN A 77 -10.19 -8.86 5.22
N GLU A 78 -10.03 -10.13 4.85
CA GLU A 78 -9.06 -10.54 3.84
C GLU A 78 -9.30 -9.84 2.49
N LYS A 79 -10.55 -9.81 2.04
CA LYS A 79 -10.93 -9.20 0.77
C LYS A 79 -10.66 -7.68 0.81
N ARG A 80 -10.98 -7.01 1.91
CA ARG A 80 -10.71 -5.58 2.12
C ARG A 80 -9.22 -5.30 2.10
N LEU A 81 -8.43 -6.03 2.89
CA LEU A 81 -6.97 -5.85 2.92
C LEU A 81 -6.37 -6.13 1.54
N LYS A 82 -6.81 -7.18 0.82
CA LYS A 82 -6.36 -7.48 -0.54
C LYS A 82 -6.66 -6.33 -1.51
N LYS A 83 -7.85 -5.71 -1.41
CA LYS A 83 -8.22 -4.52 -2.18
C LYS A 83 -7.36 -3.30 -1.83
N GLU A 84 -7.20 -3.00 -0.53
CA GLU A 84 -6.35 -1.92 -0.04
C GLU A 84 -4.90 -2.07 -0.53
N LYS A 85 -4.35 -3.29 -0.53
CA LYS A 85 -2.99 -3.54 -1.06
C LYS A 85 -2.92 -3.43 -2.58
N LYS A 86 -3.96 -3.83 -3.32
CA LYS A 86 -4.02 -3.62 -4.77
C LYS A 86 -4.03 -2.14 -5.12
N GLY A 87 -4.80 -1.32 -4.39
CA GLY A 87 -4.82 0.14 -4.55
C GLY A 87 -3.56 0.84 -4.02
N ALA A 88 -2.90 0.28 -3.01
CA ALA A 88 -1.71 0.84 -2.37
C ALA A 88 -0.38 0.23 -2.84
N LYS A 89 -0.37 -0.57 -3.92
CA LYS A 89 0.90 -0.92 -4.59
C LYS A 89 1.49 0.38 -5.13
N GLY A 90 2.37 1.01 -4.35
CA GLY A 90 3.27 2.03 -4.87
C GLY A 90 3.91 1.48 -6.14
N GLY A 91 3.98 2.31 -7.18
CA GLY A 91 4.43 1.86 -8.48
C GLY A 91 5.80 1.19 -8.39
N GLU A 92 6.02 0.24 -9.29
CA GLU A 92 7.27 -0.50 -9.37
C GLU A 92 8.42 0.46 -9.68
N THR A 93 9.62 0.19 -9.19
CA THR A 93 10.79 0.96 -9.60
C THR A 93 11.28 0.44 -10.95
N LYS A 94 11.11 1.23 -12.00
CA LYS A 94 11.64 0.94 -13.33
C LYS A 94 13.03 1.57 -13.48
N GLU A 95 13.96 0.84 -14.08
CA GLU A 95 15.32 1.35 -14.33
C GLU A 95 15.49 1.73 -15.79
N ILE A 96 15.93 2.98 -16.04
CA ILE A 96 16.35 3.44 -17.36
C ILE A 96 17.82 3.79 -17.29
N ARG A 97 18.61 3.09 -18.11
CA ARG A 97 20.06 3.33 -18.21
C ARG A 97 20.35 4.43 -19.22
N PHE A 98 21.50 5.06 -19.13
CA PHE A 98 22.06 6.02 -20.07
C PHE A 98 23.56 5.75 -20.22
N SER A 99 24.16 6.30 -21.27
CA SER A 99 25.61 6.32 -21.46
C SER A 99 26.12 7.76 -21.39
N PRO A 100 27.37 8.02 -20.93
CA PRO A 100 27.90 9.38 -20.78
C PRO A 100 27.93 10.20 -22.08
N PHE A 101 27.98 9.53 -23.23
CA PHE A 101 28.04 10.13 -24.57
C PHE A 101 26.84 9.66 -25.41
N ILE A 102 25.65 9.71 -24.83
CA ILE A 102 24.41 9.34 -25.52
C ILE A 102 24.10 10.33 -26.65
N ALA A 103 23.65 9.82 -27.80
CA ALA A 103 23.18 10.66 -28.90
C ALA A 103 21.79 11.25 -28.59
N GLU A 104 21.48 12.41 -29.17
CA GLU A 104 20.24 13.14 -28.88
C GLU A 104 18.98 12.30 -29.14
N ALA A 105 18.92 11.56 -30.26
CA ALA A 105 17.78 10.71 -30.57
C ALA A 105 17.55 9.59 -29.54
N ASP A 106 18.63 8.95 -29.05
CA ASP A 106 18.53 7.91 -28.01
C ASP A 106 18.16 8.52 -26.64
N PHE A 107 18.65 9.73 -26.35
CA PHE A 107 18.26 10.47 -25.16
C PHE A 107 16.75 10.73 -25.13
N GLN A 108 16.19 11.28 -26.20
CA GLN A 108 14.76 11.59 -26.30
C GLN A 108 13.89 10.33 -26.21
N ASN A 109 14.29 9.22 -26.83
CA ASN A 109 13.59 7.94 -26.72
C ASN A 109 13.52 7.44 -25.27
N ARG A 110 14.63 7.52 -24.52
CA ARG A 110 14.68 7.13 -23.11
C ARG A 110 13.87 8.07 -22.23
N LEU A 111 13.92 9.38 -22.50
CA LEU A 111 13.12 10.38 -21.81
C LEU A 111 11.61 10.13 -21.99
N GLY A 112 11.17 9.75 -23.19
CA GLY A 112 9.79 9.34 -23.46
C GLY A 112 9.33 8.20 -22.55
N ARG A 113 10.15 7.14 -22.41
CA ARG A 113 9.87 6.02 -21.49
C ARG A 113 9.83 6.44 -20.03
N ILE A 114 10.70 7.37 -19.62
CA ILE A 114 10.67 7.91 -18.25
C ILE A 114 9.32 8.58 -17.99
N ARG A 115 8.85 9.43 -18.92
CA ARG A 115 7.55 10.10 -18.81
C ARG A 115 6.39 9.09 -18.75
N GLU A 116 6.42 8.06 -19.58
CA GLU A 116 5.42 6.97 -19.57
C GLU A 116 5.37 6.27 -18.20
N PHE A 117 6.53 5.88 -17.66
CA PHE A 117 6.59 5.22 -16.35
C PHE A 117 6.11 6.12 -15.21
N LEU A 118 6.45 7.41 -15.23
CA LEU A 118 5.98 8.35 -14.23
C LEU A 118 4.46 8.57 -14.32
N LYS A 119 3.91 8.66 -15.53
CA LYS A 119 2.44 8.73 -15.76
C LYS A 119 1.72 7.49 -15.23
N ASP A 120 2.33 6.32 -15.34
CA ASP A 120 1.79 5.07 -14.79
C ASP A 120 1.91 4.97 -13.25
N GLY A 121 2.46 5.98 -12.60
CA GLY A 121 2.65 6.02 -11.15
C GLY A 121 3.91 5.27 -10.67
N ASN A 122 4.80 4.87 -11.57
CA ASN A 122 6.03 4.14 -11.25
C ASN A 122 7.14 5.08 -10.81
N LYS A 123 8.03 4.57 -9.96
CA LYS A 123 9.29 5.24 -9.66
C LYS A 123 10.27 4.94 -10.78
N VAL A 124 11.15 5.88 -11.09
CA VAL A 124 12.16 5.69 -12.12
C VAL A 124 13.54 5.86 -11.53
N ARG A 125 14.36 4.82 -11.66
CA ARG A 125 15.79 4.83 -11.35
C ARG A 125 16.56 5.15 -12.63
N ILE A 126 17.11 6.36 -12.68
CA ILE A 126 17.94 6.83 -13.79
C ILE A 126 19.37 6.42 -13.52
N VAL A 127 20.01 5.72 -14.46
CA VAL A 127 21.38 5.18 -14.26
C VAL A 127 22.29 5.53 -15.43
N VAL A 128 23.31 6.32 -15.22
CA VAL A 128 24.39 6.50 -16.21
C VAL A 128 25.47 5.45 -15.96
N LYS A 129 25.70 4.58 -16.95
CA LYS A 129 26.73 3.53 -16.88
C LYS A 129 28.04 4.01 -17.49
N PHE A 130 29.09 4.05 -16.69
CA PHE A 130 30.43 4.35 -17.18
C PHE A 130 31.16 3.06 -17.56
N LYS A 131 31.86 3.05 -18.71
CA LYS A 131 32.91 2.06 -19.02
C LYS A 131 34.22 2.56 -18.42
N GLY A 132 35.15 1.66 -18.05
CA GLY A 132 36.35 2.01 -17.23
C GLY A 132 37.10 3.28 -17.69
N ARG A 133 37.41 3.39 -18.98
CA ARG A 133 38.08 4.57 -19.57
C ARG A 133 37.29 5.88 -19.48
N GLN A 134 35.98 5.81 -19.26
CA GLN A 134 35.06 6.95 -19.18
C GLN A 134 34.86 7.45 -17.75
N MET A 135 35.46 6.81 -16.73
CA MET A 135 35.34 7.24 -15.33
C MET A 135 35.91 8.63 -15.06
N GLY A 136 36.77 9.16 -15.93
CA GLY A 136 37.24 10.55 -15.87
C GLY A 136 36.19 11.58 -16.30
N SER A 137 35.16 11.15 -17.04
CA SER A 137 34.11 12.01 -17.61
C SER A 137 32.86 12.08 -16.73
N LYS A 138 33.03 12.15 -15.40
CA LYS A 138 31.90 12.11 -14.44
C LYS A 138 30.88 13.22 -14.66
N ASN A 139 31.35 14.42 -15.02
CA ASN A 139 30.51 15.61 -15.22
C ASN A 139 29.41 15.35 -16.25
N PHE A 140 29.73 14.71 -17.38
CA PHE A 140 28.74 14.35 -18.40
C PHE A 140 27.61 13.48 -17.87
N GLY A 141 27.87 12.60 -16.89
CA GLY A 141 26.81 11.81 -16.28
C GLY A 141 25.88 12.65 -15.40
N TYR A 142 26.43 13.59 -14.63
CA TYR A 142 25.62 14.52 -13.84
C TYR A 142 24.79 15.41 -14.75
N ASP A 143 25.37 15.91 -15.84
CA ASP A 143 24.68 16.74 -16.83
C ASP A 143 23.51 16.00 -17.47
N ILE A 144 23.68 14.70 -17.81
CA ILE A 144 22.59 13.87 -18.31
C ILE A 144 21.45 13.77 -17.29
N ILE A 145 21.74 13.45 -16.02
CA ILE A 145 20.68 13.29 -15.02
C ILE A 145 19.98 14.62 -14.74
N LYS A 146 20.75 15.72 -14.63
CA LYS A 146 20.22 17.07 -14.46
C LYS A 146 19.32 17.46 -15.62
N ARG A 147 19.73 17.15 -16.86
CA ARG A 147 18.94 17.38 -18.07
C ARG A 147 17.65 16.57 -18.06
N VAL A 148 17.70 15.28 -17.69
CA VAL A 148 16.49 14.46 -17.55
C VAL A 148 15.52 15.08 -16.55
N ILE A 149 15.99 15.45 -15.36
CA ILE A 149 15.14 16.05 -14.31
C ILE A 149 14.51 17.36 -14.82
N ALA A 150 15.29 18.22 -15.48
CA ALA A 150 14.80 19.47 -16.04
C ALA A 150 13.74 19.26 -17.14
N GLU A 151 13.95 18.31 -18.06
CA GLU A 151 13.00 18.05 -19.15
C GLU A 151 11.76 17.24 -18.72
N VAL A 152 11.81 16.54 -17.58
CA VAL A 152 10.63 15.90 -16.98
C VAL A 152 9.75 16.91 -16.25
N GLY A 153 10.32 17.99 -15.70
CA GLY A 153 9.58 19.15 -15.20
C GLY A 153 9.13 19.06 -13.73
N MET A 154 8.19 19.93 -13.33
CA MET A 154 7.80 20.19 -11.94
C MET A 154 6.85 19.15 -11.32
N GLU A 155 6.56 18.03 -11.98
CA GLU A 155 5.63 16.99 -11.50
C GLU A 155 6.33 15.76 -10.88
N ILE A 156 7.60 15.90 -10.49
CA ILE A 156 8.38 14.83 -9.87
C ILE A 156 8.99 15.23 -8.54
N ASN A 157 9.14 14.23 -7.67
CA ASN A 157 9.99 14.26 -6.48
C ASN A 157 11.32 13.56 -6.80
N VAL A 158 12.42 14.13 -6.31
CA VAL A 158 13.73 13.47 -6.33
C VAL A 158 13.88 12.69 -5.02
N ASP A 159 13.65 11.37 -5.09
CA ASP A 159 13.77 10.48 -3.94
C ASP A 159 15.24 10.20 -3.57
N MET A 160 16.13 10.23 -4.57
CA MET A 160 17.57 10.02 -4.39
C MET A 160 18.36 10.92 -5.34
N GLU A 161 19.12 11.84 -4.76
CA GLU A 161 20.05 12.68 -5.51
C GLU A 161 21.10 11.86 -6.28
N PRO A 162 21.64 12.38 -7.40
CA PRO A 162 22.65 11.67 -8.20
C PRO A 162 23.86 11.23 -7.38
N LYS A 163 24.04 9.93 -7.20
CA LYS A 163 25.12 9.33 -6.42
C LYS A 163 25.81 8.19 -7.16
N PHE A 164 27.14 8.13 -7.04
CA PHE A 164 27.91 7.02 -7.56
C PHE A 164 27.72 5.75 -6.73
N LEU A 165 27.45 4.65 -7.43
CA LEU A 165 27.31 3.30 -6.92
C LEU A 165 28.25 2.41 -7.75
N GLY A 166 29.52 2.39 -7.37
CA GLY A 166 30.59 1.78 -8.17
C GLY A 166 30.78 2.51 -9.51
N ARG A 167 30.61 1.79 -10.61
CA ARG A 167 30.73 2.33 -11.99
C ARG A 167 29.46 2.99 -12.54
N TYR A 168 28.44 3.14 -11.71
CA TYR A 168 27.15 3.70 -12.10
C TYR A 168 26.91 5.01 -11.36
N LEU A 169 26.46 6.05 -12.05
CA LEU A 169 25.86 7.22 -11.40
C LEU A 169 24.34 7.02 -11.46
N ALA A 170 23.67 7.05 -10.31
CA ALA A 170 22.24 6.77 -10.24
C ALA A 170 21.48 7.87 -9.49
N SER A 171 20.25 8.12 -9.90
CA SER A 171 19.26 8.94 -9.20
C SER A 171 17.90 8.22 -9.24
N VAL A 172 17.02 8.51 -8.29
CA VAL A 172 15.65 7.97 -8.26
C VAL A 172 14.67 9.13 -8.20
N ILE A 173 13.69 9.11 -9.10
CA ILE A 173 12.60 10.08 -9.15
C ILE A 173 11.25 9.37 -9.05
N SER A 174 10.26 10.06 -8.50
CA SER A 174 8.90 9.57 -8.34
C SER A 174 7.88 10.65 -8.74
N PRO A 175 6.67 10.30 -9.20
CA PRO A 175 5.66 11.30 -9.54
C PRO A 175 5.13 12.00 -8.28
N LEU A 176 4.92 13.31 -8.34
CA LEU A 176 4.41 14.13 -7.23
C LEU A 176 3.00 13.69 -6.79
N ASN A 177 2.14 13.42 -7.76
CA ASN A 177 0.83 12.83 -7.53
C ASN A 177 0.89 11.34 -7.88
N LYS A 178 0.64 10.46 -6.92
CA LYS A 178 0.32 9.06 -7.23
C LYS A 178 -0.95 9.07 -8.07
N VAL A 179 -0.83 8.92 -9.38
CA VAL A 179 -1.98 8.76 -10.28
C VAL A 179 -2.82 7.62 -9.70
N LYS A 180 -3.99 7.96 -9.17
CA LYS A 180 -5.01 6.98 -8.83
C LYS A 180 -5.35 6.32 -10.16
N LYS A 181 -5.05 5.04 -10.34
CA LYS A 181 -5.51 4.29 -11.51
C LYS A 181 -7.04 4.37 -11.56
N GLU A 182 -7.61 5.18 -12.45
CA GLU A 182 -9.06 5.35 -12.67
C GLU A 182 -9.70 4.13 -13.36
N GLY A 183 -9.22 2.92 -13.09
CA GLY A 183 -9.59 1.70 -13.82
C GLY A 183 -10.56 0.74 -13.11
N GLU A 184 -11.08 1.01 -11.91
CA GLU A 184 -11.88 0.02 -11.16
C GLU A 184 -13.19 0.55 -10.53
N ASN A 185 -13.79 1.63 -11.05
CA ASN A 185 -15.13 2.10 -10.66
C ASN A 185 -16.11 2.09 -11.84
N LYS A 186 -16.43 0.91 -12.41
CA LYS A 186 -17.55 0.77 -13.35
C LYS A 186 -18.58 -0.33 -13.04
N ASN A 187 -18.49 -1.05 -11.93
CA ASN A 187 -19.48 -2.09 -11.59
C ASN A 187 -20.08 -1.89 -10.18
N ALA A 188 -20.69 -0.73 -9.91
CA ALA A 188 -21.48 -0.52 -8.69
C ALA A 188 -22.72 0.37 -8.87
N GLU A 189 -23.16 0.61 -10.11
CA GLU A 189 -24.45 1.24 -10.39
C GLU A 189 -25.22 0.35 -11.37
N ASN A 190 -25.91 -0.64 -10.81
CA ASN A 190 -27.16 -1.20 -11.33
C ASN A 190 -27.67 -2.22 -10.32
N GLN A 191 -28.50 -1.73 -9.38
CA GLN A 191 -29.61 -2.43 -8.73
C GLN A 191 -30.17 -1.50 -7.65
N ASN A 192 -31.05 -0.60 -8.08
CA ASN A 192 -32.19 -0.14 -7.28
C ASN A 192 -33.45 -0.64 -8.01
#